data_AF-A0A0A7GEE0-F1
#
_entry.id   AF-A0A0A7GEE0-F1
#
_cell.length_a   1.000
_cell.length_b   1.000
_cell.length_c   1.000
_cell.angle_alpha   90.00
_cell.angle_beta   90.00
_cell.angle_gamma   90.00
#
_symmetry.space_group_name_H-M   'P 1'
#
loop_
_entity.id
_entity.type
_entity.pdbx_description
1 polymer ?
#
loop_
_entity_poly.entity_id
_entity_poly.type
_entity_poly.pdbx_seq_one_letter_code
_entity_poly.pdbx_strand_id
1 'polypeptide(L)'
;MTWLSELVGSEEVSSIELLKWFRDNSGGVACTGCGADLEKVVWYLDYRDGGDIKVKDRGNVGVFVVCCSCGKEIPLKELFCN
;
A
#
# COMPACT_ATOMS: atom_id res chain seq x y z
N MET A 1 3.63 -10.69 15.52
CA MET A 1 2.86 -9.60 14.91
C MET A 1 3.42 -9.36 13.52
N THR A 2 2.54 -9.26 12.52
CA THR A 2 2.94 -8.88 11.15
C THR A 2 3.04 -7.36 11.07
N TRP A 3 3.87 -6.83 10.17
CA TRP A 3 3.96 -5.39 9.92
C TRP A 3 2.58 -4.77 9.59
N LEU A 4 1.68 -5.55 8.97
CA LEU A 4 0.29 -5.16 8.73
C LEU A 4 -0.50 -4.97 10.04
N SER A 5 -0.34 -5.88 11.01
CA SER A 5 -1.02 -5.76 12.30
C SER A 5 -0.55 -4.54 13.10
N GLU A 6 0.70 -4.11 12.89
CA GLU A 6 1.26 -2.89 13.48
C GLU A 6 0.71 -1.63 12.81
N LEU A 7 0.47 -1.66 11.49
CA LEU A 7 -0.03 -0.51 10.73
C LEU A 7 -1.55 -0.34 10.75
N VAL A 8 -2.29 -1.45 10.67
CA VAL A 8 -3.75 -1.46 10.46
C VAL A 8 -4.49 -2.04 11.67
N GLY A 9 -3.78 -2.54 12.69
CA GLY A 9 -4.39 -3.12 13.89
C GLY A 9 -5.08 -4.47 13.66
N SER A 10 -4.86 -5.11 12.51
CA SER A 10 -5.46 -6.39 12.14
C SER A 10 -4.48 -7.30 11.40
N GLU A 11 -4.57 -8.60 11.62
CA GLU A 11 -3.83 -9.61 10.85
C GLU A 11 -4.48 -9.91 9.48
N GLU A 12 -5.70 -9.43 9.26
CA GLU A 12 -6.47 -9.63 8.03
C GLU A 12 -7.31 -8.39 7.68
N VAL A 13 -7.24 -7.93 6.43
CA VAL A 13 -7.93 -6.72 5.94
C VAL A 13 -8.66 -7.00 4.63
N SER A 14 -9.71 -6.25 4.31
CA SER A 14 -10.28 -6.25 2.96
C SER A 14 -9.54 -5.27 2.04
N SER A 15 -9.65 -5.48 0.72
CA SER A 15 -9.10 -4.54 -0.26
C SER A 15 -9.56 -3.08 -0.05
N ILE A 16 -10.81 -2.88 0.39
CA ILE A 16 -11.37 -1.54 0.63
C ILE A 16 -10.85 -0.90 1.93
N GLU A 17 -10.65 -1.69 2.99
CA GLU A 17 -10.05 -1.22 4.25
C GLU A 17 -8.61 -0.76 4.00
N LEU A 18 -7.83 -1.53 3.24
CA LEU A 18 -6.46 -1.18 2.90
C LEU A 18 -6.38 0.08 2.03
N LEU A 19 -7.29 0.24 1.06
CA LEU A 19 -7.38 1.43 0.23
C LEU A 19 -7.70 2.69 1.06
N LYS A 20 -8.67 2.60 1.97
CA LYS A 20 -9.04 3.70 2.87
C LYS A 20 -7.87 4.06 3.79
N TRP A 21 -7.27 3.04 4.41
CA TRP A 21 -6.12 3.22 5.28
C TRP A 21 -4.97 3.94 4.56
N PHE A 22 -4.59 3.50 3.35
CA PHE A 22 -3.48 4.13 2.63
C PHE A 22 -3.81 5.57 2.24
N ARG A 23 -5.06 5.86 1.84
CA ARG A 23 -5.50 7.23 1.53
C ARG A 23 -5.42 8.17 2.74
N ASP A 24 -5.76 7.67 3.93
CA ASP A 24 -5.74 8.48 5.16
C ASP A 24 -4.31 8.66 5.71
N ASN A 25 -3.37 7.80 5.29
CA ASN A 25 -1.98 7.78 5.77
C ASN A 25 -0.94 8.13 4.68
N SER A 26 -1.36 8.50 3.47
CA SER A 26 -0.45 8.85 2.37
C SER A 26 0.19 10.25 2.53
N GLY A 27 -0.24 11.02 3.53
CA GLY A 27 0.28 12.37 3.78
C GLY A 27 1.79 12.38 4.02
N GLY A 28 2.53 13.10 3.17
CA GLY A 28 3.99 13.16 3.23
C GLY A 28 4.71 11.93 2.66
N VAL A 29 3.99 10.96 2.10
CA VAL A 29 4.60 9.81 1.42
C VAL A 29 4.94 10.20 -0.01
N ALA A 30 6.24 10.25 -0.32
CA ALA A 30 6.71 10.56 -1.67
C ALA A 30 6.90 9.29 -2.51
N CYS A 31 6.55 9.36 -3.79
CA CYS A 31 6.88 8.34 -4.77
C CYS A 31 8.41 8.18 -4.85
N THR A 32 8.92 6.97 -4.60
CA THR A 32 10.35 6.66 -4.67
C THR A 32 10.94 6.69 -6.08
N GLY A 33 10.13 6.97 -7.10
CA GLY A 33 10.54 7.11 -8.51
C GLY A 33 10.69 8.55 -8.94
N CYS A 34 9.67 9.37 -8.73
CA CYS A 34 9.60 10.74 -9.24
C CYS A 34 9.50 11.82 -8.14
N GLY A 35 9.44 11.43 -6.86
CA GLY A 35 9.29 12.35 -5.73
C GLY A 35 7.90 12.97 -5.60
N ALA A 36 6.93 12.60 -6.46
CA ALA A 36 5.56 13.09 -6.35
C ALA A 36 4.93 12.71 -5.01
N ASP A 37 4.27 13.67 -4.38
CA ASP A 37 3.51 13.48 -3.14
C ASP A 37 2.26 12.63 -3.41
N LEU A 38 2.21 11.42 -2.86
CA LEU A 38 1.12 10.47 -3.09
C LEU A 38 -0.22 10.93 -2.50
N GLU A 39 -0.25 11.92 -1.61
CA GLU A 39 -1.49 12.57 -1.19
C GLU A 39 -2.08 13.46 -2.30
N LYS A 40 -1.22 13.99 -3.18
CA LYS A 40 -1.59 15.01 -4.18
C LYS A 40 -1.72 14.47 -5.60
N VAL A 41 -1.39 13.21 -5.85
CA VAL A 41 -1.44 12.60 -7.19
C VAL A 41 -2.39 11.42 -7.26
N VAL A 42 -2.79 11.07 -8.48
CA VAL A 42 -3.56 9.85 -8.72
C VAL A 42 -2.64 8.64 -8.53
N TRP A 43 -3.15 7.64 -7.83
CA TRP A 43 -2.53 6.33 -7.66
C TRP A 43 -3.62 5.26 -7.50
N TYR A 44 -3.24 3.99 -7.56
CA TYR A 44 -4.11 2.88 -7.20
C TYR A 44 -3.31 1.78 -6.50
N LEU A 45 -4.04 0.89 -5.79
CA LEU A 45 -3.45 -0.31 -5.21
C LEU A 45 -3.56 -1.47 -6.19
N ASP A 46 -2.44 -2.12 -6.47
CA ASP A 46 -2.36 -3.37 -7.21
C ASP A 46 -2.03 -4.53 -6.27
N TYR A 47 -2.62 -5.69 -6.56
CA TYR A 47 -2.52 -6.90 -5.73
C TYR A 47 -1.98 -8.04 -6.58
N ARG A 48 -0.88 -8.65 -6.14
CA ARG A 48 -0.18 -9.70 -6.90
C ARG A 48 0.18 -10.87 -6.00
N ASP A 49 0.54 -11.99 -6.62
CA ASP A 49 1.07 -13.14 -5.89
C ASP A 49 2.26 -12.70 -5.02
N GLY A 50 2.19 -13.02 -3.73
CA GLY A 50 3.12 -12.57 -2.71
C GLY A 50 2.67 -13.04 -1.33
N GLY A 51 3.37 -12.61 -0.27
CA GLY A 51 3.15 -13.13 1.09
C GLY A 51 3.16 -12.07 2.19
N ASP A 52 2.96 -10.81 1.84
CA ASP A 52 3.19 -9.70 2.79
C ASP A 52 1.92 -9.33 3.57
N ILE A 53 0.74 -9.50 2.98
CA ILE A 53 -0.56 -9.06 3.55
C ILE A 53 -1.61 -10.14 3.33
N LYS A 54 -2.37 -10.47 4.39
CA LYS A 54 -3.57 -11.31 4.26
C LYS A 54 -4.79 -10.45 3.93
N VAL A 55 -5.29 -10.58 2.71
CA VAL A 55 -6.45 -9.83 2.21
C VAL A 55 -7.66 -10.77 2.09
N LYS A 56 -8.79 -10.44 2.72
CA LYS A 56 -9.99 -11.31 2.83
C LYS A 56 -10.43 -11.91 1.50
N ASP A 57 -10.47 -11.09 0.46
CA ASP A 57 -10.95 -11.44 -0.87
C ASP A 57 -9.85 -11.99 -1.80
N ARG A 58 -8.59 -12.06 -1.35
CA ARG A 58 -7.43 -12.41 -2.20
C ARG A 58 -6.45 -13.41 -1.59
N GLY A 59 -6.58 -13.73 -0.30
CA GLY A 59 -5.60 -14.55 0.43
C GLY A 59 -4.33 -13.78 0.77
N ASN A 60 -3.21 -14.50 0.88
CA ASN A 60 -1.90 -13.87 1.09
C ASN A 60 -1.40 -13.31 -0.25
N VAL A 61 -1.13 -12.00 -0.29
CA VAL A 61 -0.73 -11.28 -1.50
C VAL A 61 0.33 -10.24 -1.20
N GLY A 62 1.05 -9.82 -2.24
CA GLY A 62 1.83 -8.57 -2.25
C GLY A 62 0.93 -7.41 -2.64
N VAL A 63 1.11 -6.25 -2.00
CA VAL A 63 0.36 -5.02 -2.31
C VAL A 63 1.31 -3.93 -2.75
N PHE A 64 0.96 -3.27 -3.85
CA PHE A 64 1.76 -2.25 -4.50
C PHE A 64 0.94 -0.97 -4.67
N VAL A 65 1.56 0.17 -4.45
CA VAL A 65 1.03 1.48 -4.82
C VAL A 65 1.60 1.85 -6.18
N VAL A 66 0.73 2.09 -7.15
CA VAL A 66 1.13 2.50 -8.50
C VAL A 66 0.97 4.00 -8.65
N CYS A 67 2.08 4.72 -8.81
CA CYS A 67 2.08 6.17 -8.98
C CYS A 67 1.74 6.53 -10.43
N CYS A 68 0.58 7.15 -10.68
CA CYS A 68 0.18 7.51 -12.05
C CYS A 68 0.98 8.67 -12.64
N SER A 69 1.81 9.37 -11.86
CA SER A 69 2.70 10.43 -12.38
C SER A 69 3.89 9.89 -13.15
N CYS A 70 4.43 8.72 -12.77
CA CYS A 70 5.62 8.14 -13.40
C CYS A 70 5.50 6.65 -13.76
N GLY A 71 4.37 6.01 -13.42
CA GLY A 71 4.13 4.59 -13.64
C GLY A 71 4.88 3.66 -12.68
N LYS A 72 5.65 4.19 -11.72
CA LYS A 72 6.40 3.35 -10.78
C LYS A 72 5.43 2.61 -9.85
N GLU A 73 5.68 1.32 -9.71
CA GLU A 73 5.01 0.42 -8.78
C GLU A 73 5.88 0.28 -7.54
N ILE A 74 5.32 0.55 -6.37
CA ILE A 74 6.07 0.60 -5.12
C ILE A 74 5.44 -0.39 -4.15
N PRO A 75 6.16 -1.40 -3.65
CA PRO A 75 5.64 -2.27 -2.60
C PRO A 75 5.16 -1.45 -1.41
N LEU A 76 3.95 -1.69 -0.93
CA LEU A 76 3.35 -0.92 0.17
C LEU A 76 4.26 -0.91 1.41
N LYS A 77 4.91 -2.05 1.70
CA LYS A 77 5.87 -2.18 2.81
C LYS A 77 7.05 -1.22 2.71
N GLU A 78 7.55 -0.92 1.51
CA GLU A 78 8.70 -0.02 1.32
C GLU A 78 8.36 1.44 1.62
N LEU A 79 7.07 1.80 1.63
CA LEU A 79 6.62 3.16 1.93
C LEU A 79 6.55 3.44 3.44
N PHE A 80 6.47 2.41 4.29
CA PHE A 80 6.21 2.54 5.72
C PHE A 80 7.14 1.75 6.65
N CYS A 81 7.90 0.79 6.13
CA CYS A 81 8.93 0.08 6.88
C CYS A 81 10.31 0.61 6.46
N ASN A 82 10.90 1.48 7.28
CA ASN A 82 12.32 1.81 7.27
C ASN A 82 13.04 1.06 8.38
#